data_AF-A0A1I2XNR6-F1
#
_entry.id   AF-A0A1I2XNR6-F1
#
_cell.length_a   1.000
_cell.length_b   1.000
_cell.length_c   1.000
_cell.angle_alpha   90.00
_cell.angle_beta   90.00
_cell.angle_gamma   90.00
#
_symmetry.space_group_name_H-M   'P 1'
#
loop_
_entity.id
_entity.type
_entity.pdbx_description
1 polymer ?
#
loop_
_entity_poly.entity_id
_entity_poly.type
_entity_poly.pdbx_seq_one_letter_code
_entity_poly.pdbx_strand_id
1 'polypeptide(L)'
;MGPGIGDEETFEAEHADGPDLEPLINFSPTHVVDVIAGCNRPIDHLATALLTAAIMDVVGGVAHAELLDDQVAVVDGLPGVLAMTDGPSPTVFGTAEFLRAWAAQPGFRLLK
;
A
#
# COMPACT_ATOMS: atom_id res chain seq x y z
N MET A 1 6.18 12.92 -2.20
CA MET A 1 7.29 13.61 -2.90
C MET A 1 8.00 12.56 -3.77
N GLY A 2 8.98 12.91 -4.64
CA GLY A 2 9.55 11.97 -5.63
C GLY A 2 11.02 11.59 -5.39
N PRO A 3 11.54 10.52 -6.02
CA PRO A 3 12.88 9.98 -5.72
C PRO A 3 14.02 10.96 -6.00
N GLY A 4 14.97 11.09 -5.05
CA GLY A 4 16.25 11.78 -5.26
C GLY A 4 16.28 13.27 -4.91
N ILE A 5 15.20 13.81 -4.34
CA ILE A 5 15.16 15.16 -3.78
C ILE A 5 14.73 15.07 -2.31
N GLY A 6 15.73 15.03 -1.42
CA GLY A 6 15.63 15.51 -0.03
C GLY A 6 14.70 14.79 0.95
N ASP A 7 14.34 13.52 0.73
CA ASP A 7 13.33 12.85 1.57
C ASP A 7 13.87 11.66 2.38
N GLU A 8 15.09 11.17 2.13
CA GLU A 8 15.58 9.95 2.79
C GLU A 8 15.79 10.16 4.29
N GLU A 9 16.44 11.26 4.70
CA GLU A 9 16.61 11.61 6.12
C GLU A 9 15.26 11.86 6.82
N THR A 10 14.29 12.43 6.09
CA THR A 10 12.93 12.66 6.62
C THR A 10 12.16 11.35 6.75
N PHE A 11 12.23 10.51 5.72
CA PHE A 11 11.66 9.17 5.70
C PHE A 11 12.21 8.33 6.86
N GLU A 12 13.53 8.27 7.03
CA GLU A 12 14.18 7.58 8.15
C GLU A 12 13.72 8.13 9.50
N ALA A 13 13.67 9.46 9.67
CA ALA A 13 13.22 10.07 10.92
C ALA A 13 11.74 9.78 11.24
N GLU A 14 10.86 9.78 10.23
CA GLU A 14 9.43 9.49 10.40
C GLU A 14 9.15 8.00 10.67
N HIS A 15 10.03 7.11 10.21
CA HIS A 15 9.88 5.66 10.33
C HIS A 15 10.84 5.02 11.34
N ALA A 16 11.59 5.82 12.11
CA ALA A 16 12.57 5.33 13.08
C ALA A 16 11.98 4.41 14.17
N ASP A 17 10.72 4.65 14.54
CA ASP A 17 9.97 3.85 15.51
C ASP A 17 9.16 2.71 14.86
N GLY A 18 9.16 2.64 13.52
CA GLY A 18 8.46 1.62 12.74
C GLY A 18 9.22 0.28 12.69
N PRO A 19 8.53 -0.83 12.38
CA PRO A 19 9.20 -2.10 12.14
C PRO A 19 10.11 -2.01 10.90
N ASP A 20 11.22 -2.75 10.91
CA ASP A 20 12.03 -2.94 9.71
C ASP A 20 11.22 -3.75 8.67
N LEU A 21 10.80 -3.08 7.60
CA LEU A 21 10.00 -3.66 6.54
C LEU A 21 10.85 -4.33 5.46
N GLU A 22 12.14 -3.99 5.36
CA GLU A 22 13.01 -4.47 4.27
C GLU A 22 13.05 -6.00 4.17
N PRO A 23 13.12 -6.78 5.29
CA PRO A 23 13.05 -8.23 5.23
C PRO A 23 11.72 -8.79 4.69
N LEU A 24 10.62 -8.02 4.82
CA LEU A 24 9.28 -8.42 4.40
C LEU A 24 9.02 -8.11 2.94
N ILE A 25 9.54 -7.00 2.43
CA ILE A 25 9.25 -6.51 1.08
C ILE A 25 10.44 -6.62 0.11
N ASN A 26 11.61 -7.03 0.60
CA ASN A 26 12.86 -7.17 -0.16
C ASN A 26 13.21 -5.90 -0.96
N PHE A 27 12.97 -4.75 -0.34
CA PHE A 27 13.10 -3.41 -0.91
C PHE A 27 13.38 -2.43 0.22
N SER A 28 14.37 -1.54 0.05
CA SER A 28 14.67 -0.46 1.00
C SER A 28 13.91 0.81 0.57
N PRO A 29 12.77 1.14 1.20
CA PRO A 29 12.07 2.38 0.91
C PRO A 29 12.90 3.57 1.36
N THR A 30 12.89 4.63 0.55
CA THR A 30 13.59 5.89 0.84
C THR A 30 12.66 7.10 0.84
N HIS A 31 11.40 6.90 0.42
CA HIS A 31 10.39 7.94 0.25
C HIS A 31 8.99 7.31 0.39
N VAL A 32 7.99 8.11 0.79
CA VAL A 32 6.57 7.72 0.75
C VAL A 32 5.82 8.56 -0.29
N VAL A 33 4.89 7.93 -1.00
CA VAL A 33 3.93 8.59 -1.87
C VAL A 33 2.52 8.28 -1.38
N ASP A 34 1.89 9.26 -0.75
CA ASP A 34 0.50 9.14 -0.34
C ASP A 34 -0.44 9.48 -1.50
N VAL A 35 -1.26 8.51 -1.87
CA VAL A 35 -2.37 8.69 -2.81
C VAL A 35 -3.66 8.64 -2.00
N ILE A 36 -4.24 9.81 -1.76
CA ILE A 36 -5.36 9.95 -0.83
C ILE A 36 -6.64 10.25 -1.61
N ALA A 37 -7.70 9.50 -1.31
CA ALA A 37 -9.03 9.80 -1.82
C ALA A 37 -9.59 11.07 -1.14
N GLY A 38 -10.03 12.05 -1.93
CA GLY A 38 -10.68 13.25 -1.37
C GLY A 38 -12.08 12.99 -0.77
N CYS A 39 -12.64 11.81 -1.02
CA CYS A 39 -13.99 11.38 -0.62
C CYS A 39 -13.96 9.88 -0.28
N ASN A 40 -15.05 9.36 0.29
CA ASN A 40 -15.14 7.96 0.79
C ASN A 40 -16.28 7.16 0.11
N ARG A 41 -16.46 7.34 -1.20
CA ARG A 41 -17.42 6.56 -2.00
C ARG A 41 -16.68 5.43 -2.73
N PRO A 42 -17.38 4.38 -3.19
CA PRO A 42 -16.75 3.24 -3.88
C PRO A 42 -15.84 3.64 -5.05
N ILE A 43 -16.24 4.64 -5.85
CA ILE A 43 -15.43 5.14 -6.96
C ILE A 43 -14.14 5.82 -6.50
N ASP A 44 -14.16 6.46 -5.33
CA ASP A 44 -13.00 7.18 -4.81
C ASP A 44 -11.93 6.17 -4.35
N HIS A 45 -12.34 5.08 -3.67
CA HIS A 45 -11.43 3.97 -3.34
C HIS A 45 -10.84 3.32 -4.59
N LEU A 46 -11.69 3.03 -5.60
CA LEU A 46 -11.26 2.40 -6.85
C LEU A 46 -10.26 3.30 -7.59
N ALA A 47 -10.56 4.59 -7.72
CA ALA A 47 -9.67 5.54 -8.35
C ALA A 47 -8.33 5.65 -7.63
N THR A 48 -8.34 5.70 -6.30
CA THR A 48 -7.11 5.72 -5.50
C THR A 48 -6.27 4.47 -5.73
N ALA A 49 -6.84 3.27 -5.60
CA ALA A 49 -6.06 2.04 -5.79
C ALA A 49 -5.48 1.90 -7.21
N LEU A 50 -6.27 2.20 -8.23
CA LEU A 50 -5.80 2.12 -9.62
C LEU A 50 -4.77 3.22 -9.95
N LEU A 51 -4.92 4.43 -9.39
CA LEU A 51 -3.94 5.49 -9.55
C LEU A 51 -2.63 5.14 -8.85
N THR A 52 -2.68 4.61 -7.62
CA THR A 52 -1.49 4.11 -6.91
C THR A 52 -0.79 3.03 -7.74
N ALA A 53 -1.54 2.06 -8.27
CA ALA A 53 -0.97 1.02 -9.13
C ALA A 53 -0.33 1.59 -10.41
N ALA A 54 -0.89 2.67 -10.98
CA ALA A 54 -0.31 3.34 -12.15
C ALA A 54 0.96 4.13 -11.81
N ILE A 55 1.01 4.77 -10.63
CA ILE A 55 2.20 5.45 -10.13
C ILE A 55 3.33 4.44 -9.90
N MET A 56 3.01 3.31 -9.25
CA MET A 56 3.97 2.23 -9.00
C MET A 56 4.57 1.66 -10.28
N ASP A 57 3.80 1.56 -11.37
CA ASP A 57 4.35 1.12 -12.67
C ASP A 57 5.43 2.09 -13.22
N VAL A 58 5.42 3.37 -12.80
CA VAL A 58 6.37 4.40 -13.26
C VAL A 58 7.57 4.52 -12.33
N VAL A 59 7.34 4.56 -11.02
CA VAL A 59 8.39 4.85 -10.02
C VAL A 59 8.84 3.64 -9.22
N GLY A 60 8.18 2.48 -9.39
CA GLY A 60 8.37 1.31 -8.55
C GLY A 60 7.73 1.47 -7.16
N GLY A 61 8.14 0.61 -6.23
CA GLY A 61 7.71 0.65 -4.84
C GLY A 61 6.70 -0.44 -4.47
N VAL A 62 6.21 -0.34 -3.23
CA VAL A 62 5.32 -1.31 -2.61
C VAL A 62 4.12 -0.57 -2.04
N ALA A 63 2.92 -1.07 -2.31
CA ALA A 63 1.70 -0.57 -1.72
C ALA A 63 1.63 -1.02 -0.26
N HIS A 64 1.33 -0.08 0.63
CA HIS A 64 1.07 -0.31 2.04
C HIS A 64 -0.41 0.00 2.30
N ALA A 65 -1.19 -0.99 2.74
CA ALA A 65 -2.61 -0.80 3.00
C ALA A 65 -3.04 -1.51 4.29
N GLU A 66 -3.66 -0.76 5.19
CA GLU A 66 -4.36 -1.34 6.33
C GLU A 66 -5.65 -2.03 5.87
N LEU A 67 -6.06 -3.04 6.64
CA LEU A 67 -7.21 -3.90 6.38
C LEU A 67 -8.16 -3.92 7.56
N LEU A 68 -9.44 -4.10 7.27
CA LEU A 68 -10.39 -4.59 8.24
C LEU A 68 -10.29 -6.11 8.39
N ASP A 69 -10.71 -6.64 9.54
CA ASP A 69 -10.69 -8.08 9.82
C ASP A 69 -11.38 -8.91 8.74
N ASP A 70 -12.48 -8.39 8.16
CA ASP A 70 -13.24 -9.05 7.09
C ASP A 70 -12.56 -8.99 5.71
N GLN A 71 -11.54 -8.14 5.55
CA GLN A 71 -10.77 -8.00 4.31
C GLN A 71 -9.55 -8.91 4.27
N VAL A 72 -9.02 -9.34 5.42
CA VAL A 72 -7.83 -10.21 5.51
C VAL A 72 -7.98 -11.45 4.64
N ALA A 73 -9.08 -12.18 4.79
CA ALA A 73 -9.32 -13.40 4.01
C ALA A 73 -9.61 -13.13 2.52
N VAL A 74 -9.99 -11.90 2.14
CA VAL A 74 -10.24 -11.51 0.75
C VAL A 74 -8.92 -11.21 0.04
N VAL A 75 -7.97 -10.58 0.75
CA VAL A 75 -6.68 -10.21 0.17
C VAL A 75 -5.66 -11.35 0.24
N ASP A 76 -5.81 -12.25 1.21
CA ASP A 76 -4.93 -13.42 1.33
C ASP A 76 -4.98 -14.27 0.05
N GLY A 77 -3.80 -14.52 -0.51
CA GLY A 77 -3.64 -15.26 -1.76
C GLY A 77 -3.95 -14.48 -3.05
N LEU A 78 -4.28 -13.17 -2.99
CA LEU A 78 -4.38 -12.37 -4.20
C LEU A 78 -3.01 -12.26 -4.91
N PRO A 79 -2.98 -12.25 -6.26
CA PRO A 79 -1.76 -12.03 -7.01
C PRO A 79 -1.07 -10.72 -6.61
N GLY A 80 0.24 -10.75 -6.45
CA GLY A 80 1.04 -9.57 -6.11
C GLY A 80 1.09 -9.20 -4.62
N VAL A 81 0.45 -9.98 -3.72
CA VAL A 81 0.68 -9.83 -2.28
C VAL A 81 2.12 -10.25 -1.95
N LEU A 82 2.82 -9.42 -1.18
CA LEU A 82 4.21 -9.64 -0.77
C LEU A 82 4.30 -10.11 0.68
N ALA A 83 3.60 -9.41 1.57
CA ALA A 83 3.58 -9.72 2.99
C ALA A 83 2.28 -9.24 3.62
N MET A 84 1.92 -9.86 4.74
CA MET A 84 0.84 -9.40 5.61
C MET A 84 1.34 -9.38 7.05
N THR A 85 0.90 -8.41 7.84
CA THR A 85 1.19 -8.35 9.26
C THR A 85 -0.09 -8.50 10.05
N ASP A 86 -0.02 -9.29 11.11
CA ASP A 86 -1.09 -9.41 12.10
C ASP A 86 -1.09 -8.21 13.05
N GLY A 87 -2.20 -8.01 13.77
CA GLY A 87 -2.28 -6.99 14.81
C GLY A 87 -3.67 -6.36 14.91
N PRO A 88 -3.81 -5.31 15.75
CA PRO A 88 -5.06 -4.58 15.88
C PRO A 88 -5.44 -3.77 14.63
N SER A 89 -4.47 -3.49 13.74
CA SER A 89 -4.72 -3.05 12.36
C SER A 89 -3.91 -3.97 11.43
N PRO A 90 -4.50 -5.05 10.91
CA PRO A 90 -3.82 -5.92 9.96
C PRO A 90 -3.44 -5.14 8.71
N THR A 91 -2.26 -5.41 8.18
CA THR A 91 -1.71 -4.65 7.04
C THR A 91 -1.26 -5.60 5.95
N VAL A 92 -1.46 -5.21 4.70
CA VAL A 92 -0.92 -5.90 3.53
C VAL A 92 0.07 -5.01 2.78
N PHE A 93 1.15 -5.64 2.36
CA PHE A 93 2.14 -5.11 1.45
C PHE A 93 2.00 -5.81 0.10
N GLY A 94 1.93 -5.06 -0.98
CA GLY A 94 1.71 -5.65 -2.31
C GLY A 94 2.22 -4.83 -3.47
N THR A 95 2.21 -5.43 -4.65
CA THR A 95 2.61 -4.80 -5.91
C THR A 95 1.44 -4.04 -6.56
N ALA A 96 1.70 -3.41 -7.72
CA ALA A 96 0.65 -2.84 -8.54
C ALA A 96 -0.35 -3.89 -9.05
N GLU A 97 0.07 -5.14 -9.25
CA GLU A 97 -0.83 -6.25 -9.57
C GLU A 97 -1.81 -6.52 -8.44
N PHE A 98 -1.34 -6.50 -7.19
CA PHE A 98 -2.19 -6.68 -6.02
C PHE A 98 -3.29 -5.62 -5.94
N LEU A 99 -2.94 -4.34 -6.10
CA LEU A 99 -3.94 -3.27 -6.07
C LEU A 99 -5.01 -3.44 -7.15
N ARG A 100 -4.62 -3.90 -8.35
CA ARG A 100 -5.56 -4.19 -9.44
C ARG A 100 -6.42 -5.42 -9.15
N ALA A 101 -5.82 -6.48 -8.59
CA ALA A 101 -6.51 -7.70 -8.23
C ALA A 101 -7.53 -7.47 -7.10
N TRP A 102 -7.16 -6.67 -6.09
CA TRP A 102 -8.04 -6.32 -4.99
C TRP A 102 -9.16 -5.37 -5.44
N ALA A 103 -8.84 -4.37 -6.27
CA ALA A 103 -9.82 -3.47 -6.86
C ALA A 103 -10.89 -4.19 -7.71
N ALA A 104 -10.57 -5.35 -8.27
CA ALA A 104 -11.50 -6.18 -9.03
C ALA A 104 -12.43 -7.03 -8.13
N GLN A 105 -12.17 -7.12 -6.82
CA GLN A 105 -13.01 -7.88 -5.90
C GLN A 105 -14.35 -7.17 -5.64
N PRO A 106 -15.47 -7.92 -5.58
CA PRO A 106 -16.74 -7.36 -5.15
C PRO A 106 -16.65 -6.73 -3.76
N GLY A 107 -17.18 -5.52 -3.60
CA GLY A 107 -17.15 -4.81 -2.31
C GLY A 107 -15.80 -4.21 -1.94
N PHE A 108 -14.86 -4.13 -2.89
CA PHE A 108 -13.58 -3.46 -2.70
C PHE A 108 -13.75 -2.07 -2.06
N ARG A 109 -12.96 -1.82 -1.02
CA ARG A 109 -12.80 -0.53 -0.37
C ARG A 109 -11.45 -0.47 0.32
N LEU A 110 -10.84 0.70 0.32
CA LEU A 110 -9.70 1.00 1.18
C LEU A 110 -10.22 1.44 2.55
N LEU A 111 -9.38 1.32 3.58
CA LEU A 111 -9.62 2.03 4.83
C LEU A 111 -9.53 3.55 4.60
N LYS A 112 -10.25 4.29 5.45
CA LYS A 112 -10.30 5.76 5.39
C LYS A 112 -9.35 6.35 6.40
#